data_AF-A0A6N9VKP5-F1
#
_entry.id   AF-A0A6N9VKP5-F1
#
_cell.length_a   1.000
_cell.length_b   1.000
_cell.length_c   1.000
_cell.angle_alpha   90.00
_cell.angle_beta   90.00
_cell.angle_gamma   90.00
#
_symmetry.space_group_name_H-M   'P 1'
#
loop_
_entity.id
_entity.type
_entity.pdbx_description
1 polymer ?
#
loop_
_entity_poly.entity_id
_entity_poly.type
_entity_poly.pdbx_seq_one_letter_code
_entity_poly.pdbx_strand_id
1 'polypeptide(L)'
;APYLRGQAADFLRSLRLHREHSAPSDAGGQGAEAASRALRRSARRISGSLHTFRSALDPVWADHLRTELAWLSGTLAREHAYAGRLTRLVDALHQLSGAALPAARGTEPTGSTRPAAGSPGKAPSASSEAQGRAVLGVGAARAGALLERQLTLARTRAHSAALQALGSSRFHAVADAVALLASEVPLAPGTTGRGTEALLEPAERAEQRLIGAVAALPPDESAEPYNEAQDAPW
;
A
#
# COMPACT_ATOMS: atom_id res chain seq x y z
N ALA A 1 -25.30 -6.52 -14.83
CA ALA A 1 -24.25 -6.36 -13.80
C ALA A 1 -23.95 -4.86 -13.54
N PRO A 2 -24.80 -4.15 -12.78
CA PRO A 2 -24.68 -2.70 -12.57
C PRO A 2 -23.39 -2.29 -11.84
N TYR A 3 -22.89 -3.14 -10.93
CA TYR A 3 -21.66 -2.85 -10.18
C TYR A 3 -20.42 -2.75 -11.09
N LEU A 4 -20.20 -3.72 -11.99
CA LEU A 4 -19.07 -3.70 -12.93
C LEU A 4 -19.15 -2.50 -13.88
N ARG A 5 -20.35 -2.19 -14.39
CA ARG A 5 -20.58 -1.00 -15.23
C ARG A 5 -20.27 0.30 -14.49
N GLY A 6 -20.68 0.39 -13.22
CA GLY A 6 -20.35 1.53 -12.35
C GLY A 6 -18.84 1.67 -12.14
N GLN A 7 -18.13 0.59 -11.85
CA GLN A 7 -16.67 0.62 -11.70
C GLN A 7 -15.93 0.94 -13.01
N ALA A 8 -16.44 0.46 -14.15
CA ALA A 8 -15.91 0.84 -15.47
C ALA A 8 -16.11 2.33 -15.75
N ALA A 9 -17.28 2.89 -15.44
CA ALA A 9 -17.53 4.33 -15.55
C ALA A 9 -16.62 5.15 -14.62
N ASP A 10 -16.40 4.71 -13.38
CA ASP A 10 -15.46 5.34 -12.44
C ASP A 10 -14.02 5.30 -12.98
N PHE A 11 -13.61 4.18 -13.58
CA PHE A 11 -12.31 4.04 -14.24
C PHE A 11 -12.14 5.06 -15.37
N LEU A 12 -13.08 5.12 -16.32
CA LEU A 12 -13.01 6.04 -17.46
C LEU A 12 -13.05 7.51 -17.00
N ARG A 13 -13.85 7.83 -15.99
CA ARG A 13 -13.89 9.17 -15.38
C ARG A 13 -12.55 9.54 -14.77
N SER A 14 -11.96 8.65 -13.96
CA SER A 14 -10.65 8.88 -13.34
C SER A 14 -9.53 9.01 -14.37
N LEU A 15 -9.61 8.28 -15.49
CA LEU A 15 -8.67 8.40 -16.60
C LEU A 15 -8.78 9.76 -17.29
N ARG A 16 -10.00 10.25 -17.54
CA ARG A 16 -10.23 11.58 -18.11
C ARG A 16 -9.66 12.67 -17.19
N LEU A 17 -9.97 12.62 -15.90
CA LEU A 17 -9.40 13.52 -14.89
C LEU A 17 -7.87 13.42 -14.88
N HIS A 18 -7.30 12.22 -14.95
CA HIS A 18 -5.84 12.07 -14.96
C HIS A 18 -5.19 12.76 -16.17
N ARG A 19 -5.82 12.71 -17.35
CA ARG A 19 -5.35 13.43 -18.55
C ARG A 19 -5.49 14.95 -18.39
N GLU A 20 -6.62 15.43 -17.86
CA GLU A 20 -6.87 16.85 -17.60
C GLU A 20 -5.80 17.45 -16.65
N HIS A 21 -5.50 16.76 -15.54
CA HIS A 21 -4.51 17.22 -14.55
C HIS A 21 -3.05 16.94 -14.94
N SER A 22 -2.81 16.15 -15.99
CA SER A 22 -1.45 15.94 -16.53
C SER A 22 -1.08 16.99 -17.59
N ALA A 23 -2.01 17.87 -17.96
CA ALA A 23 -1.75 18.97 -18.89
C ALA A 23 -0.91 20.08 -18.22
N PRO A 24 0.02 20.72 -18.97
CA PRO A 24 1.01 21.62 -18.39
C PRO A 24 0.46 22.93 -17.81
N SER A 25 -0.80 23.32 -18.06
CA SER A 25 -1.33 24.62 -17.59
C SER A 25 -1.93 24.61 -16.18
N ASP A 26 -2.27 23.45 -15.63
CA ASP A 26 -2.88 23.30 -14.30
C ASP A 26 -2.20 22.16 -13.54
N ALA A 27 -0.91 22.36 -13.21
CA ALA A 27 -0.12 21.42 -12.40
C ALA A 27 -0.55 21.43 -10.91
N GLY A 28 -1.84 21.23 -10.64
CA GLY A 28 -2.35 20.86 -9.32
C GLY A 28 -1.98 19.40 -9.05
N GLY A 29 -0.74 19.16 -8.60
CA GLY A 29 -0.21 17.81 -8.36
C GLY A 29 -1.12 16.91 -7.50
N GLN A 30 -1.86 17.51 -6.56
CA GLN A 30 -2.84 16.80 -5.71
C GLN A 30 -4.02 16.20 -6.51
N GLY A 31 -4.49 16.89 -7.56
CA GLY A 31 -5.58 16.42 -8.42
C GLY A 31 -5.15 15.23 -9.29
N ALA A 32 -3.96 15.30 -9.88
CA ALA A 32 -3.38 14.19 -10.65
C ALA A 32 -3.15 12.94 -9.79
N GLU A 33 -2.66 13.11 -8.55
CA GLU A 33 -2.49 12.02 -7.58
C GLU A 33 -3.82 11.41 -7.13
N ALA A 34 -4.84 12.25 -6.87
CA ALA A 34 -6.19 11.77 -6.53
C ALA A 34 -6.81 10.98 -7.69
N ALA A 35 -6.67 11.46 -8.92
CA ALA A 35 -7.14 10.78 -10.12
C ALA A 35 -6.41 9.43 -10.33
N SER A 36 -5.08 9.39 -10.18
CA SER A 36 -4.31 8.15 -10.25
C SER A 36 -4.71 7.14 -9.17
N ARG A 37 -4.93 7.60 -7.92
CA ARG A 37 -5.46 6.76 -6.84
C ARG A 37 -6.84 6.21 -7.17
N ALA A 38 -7.75 7.03 -7.70
CA ALA A 38 -9.08 6.61 -8.12
C ALA A 38 -9.02 5.58 -9.25
N LEU A 39 -8.15 5.79 -10.24
CA LEU A 39 -7.91 4.87 -11.35
C LEU A 39 -7.40 3.51 -10.88
N ARG A 40 -6.43 3.49 -9.96
CA ARG A 40 -5.95 2.23 -9.36
C ARG A 40 -7.02 1.54 -8.55
N ARG A 41 -7.86 2.28 -7.82
CA ARG A 41 -8.95 1.74 -7.00
C ARG A 41 -9.99 1.05 -7.87
N SER A 42 -10.49 1.72 -8.91
CA SER A 42 -11.47 1.14 -9.83
C SER A 42 -10.90 -0.08 -10.56
N ALA A 43 -9.64 -0.02 -11.06
CA ALA A 43 -8.97 -1.16 -11.68
C ALA A 43 -8.89 -2.39 -10.75
N ARG A 44 -8.53 -2.19 -9.47
CA ARG A 44 -8.48 -3.27 -8.47
C ARG A 44 -9.87 -3.82 -8.15
N ARG A 45 -10.90 -2.97 -8.06
CA ARG A 45 -12.28 -3.40 -7.81
C ARG A 45 -12.85 -4.20 -8.98
N ILE A 46 -12.57 -3.79 -10.22
CA ILE A 46 -12.91 -4.57 -11.42
C ILE A 46 -12.19 -5.93 -11.35
N SER A 47 -10.86 -5.94 -11.21
CA SER A 47 -10.07 -7.18 -11.17
C SER A 47 -10.50 -8.15 -10.04
N GLY A 48 -10.79 -7.63 -8.84
CA GLY A 48 -11.30 -8.43 -7.72
C GLY A 48 -12.70 -9.00 -7.96
N SER A 49 -13.57 -8.25 -8.65
CA SER A 49 -14.90 -8.73 -9.03
C SER A 49 -14.82 -9.81 -10.10
N LEU A 50 -13.97 -9.62 -11.11
CA LEU A 50 -13.69 -10.63 -12.14
C LEU A 50 -13.08 -11.90 -11.54
N HIS A 51 -12.27 -11.77 -10.48
CA HIS A 51 -11.71 -12.93 -9.77
C HIS A 51 -12.78 -13.70 -9.00
N THR A 52 -13.57 -12.98 -8.19
CA THR A 52 -14.56 -13.57 -7.28
C THR A 52 -15.71 -14.21 -8.05
N PHE A 53 -16.27 -13.48 -9.02
CA PHE A 53 -17.43 -13.90 -9.80
C PHE A 53 -17.03 -14.55 -11.14
N ARG A 54 -15.82 -15.10 -11.24
CA ARG A 54 -15.29 -15.71 -12.46
C ARG A 54 -16.22 -16.80 -13.03
N SER A 55 -16.90 -17.55 -12.17
CA SER A 55 -17.84 -18.61 -12.58
C SER A 55 -19.09 -18.07 -13.29
N ALA A 56 -19.42 -16.80 -13.11
CA ALA A 56 -20.57 -16.15 -13.74
C ALA A 56 -20.21 -15.38 -15.03
N LEU A 57 -18.93 -15.33 -15.39
CA LEU A 57 -18.38 -14.54 -16.50
C LEU A 57 -17.69 -15.46 -17.51
N ASP A 58 -17.43 -14.97 -18.72
CA ASP A 58 -16.50 -15.66 -19.62
C ASP A 58 -15.12 -15.77 -18.94
N PRO A 59 -14.63 -16.99 -18.65
CA PRO A 59 -13.39 -17.19 -17.91
C PRO A 59 -12.15 -16.70 -18.67
N VAL A 60 -12.12 -16.86 -20.00
CA VAL A 60 -10.95 -16.48 -20.80
C VAL A 60 -10.82 -14.96 -20.85
N TRP A 61 -11.92 -14.29 -21.15
CA TRP A 61 -12.00 -12.83 -21.13
C TRP A 61 -11.67 -12.26 -19.74
N ALA A 62 -12.26 -12.83 -18.67
CA ALA A 62 -12.05 -12.36 -17.31
C ALA A 62 -10.57 -12.48 -16.88
N ASP A 63 -9.91 -13.60 -17.17
CA ASP A 63 -8.51 -13.81 -16.82
C ASP A 63 -7.55 -12.92 -17.61
N HIS A 64 -7.84 -12.70 -18.90
CA HIS A 64 -7.09 -11.75 -19.72
C HIS A 64 -7.19 -10.32 -19.16
N LEU A 65 -8.42 -9.81 -18.96
CA LEU A 65 -8.62 -8.46 -18.45
C LEU A 65 -8.04 -8.27 -17.03
N ARG A 66 -8.11 -9.30 -16.17
CA ARG A 66 -7.48 -9.28 -14.83
C ARG A 66 -5.97 -9.11 -14.90
N THR A 67 -5.31 -9.84 -15.81
CA THR A 67 -3.85 -9.76 -16.02
C THR A 67 -3.45 -8.36 -16.44
N GLU A 68 -4.19 -7.78 -17.38
CA GLU A 68 -3.95 -6.43 -17.87
C GLU A 68 -4.20 -5.34 -16.82
N LEU A 69 -5.31 -5.45 -16.07
CA LEU A 69 -5.60 -4.52 -14.97
C LEU A 69 -4.58 -4.62 -13.82
N ALA A 70 -4.05 -5.82 -13.56
CA ALA A 70 -2.98 -6.02 -12.57
C ALA A 70 -1.68 -5.35 -13.03
N TRP A 71 -1.31 -5.52 -14.30
CA TRP A 71 -0.16 -4.82 -14.90
C TRP A 71 -0.31 -3.30 -14.80
N LEU A 72 -1.46 -2.75 -15.19
CA LEU A 72 -1.73 -1.31 -15.15
C LEU A 72 -1.70 -0.77 -13.71
N SER A 73 -2.44 -1.40 -12.80
CA SER A 73 -2.50 -0.97 -11.39
C SER A 73 -1.13 -1.04 -10.72
N GLY A 74 -0.35 -2.09 -11.00
CA GLY A 74 1.00 -2.27 -10.50
C GLY A 74 1.95 -1.19 -11.02
N THR A 75 1.89 -0.88 -12.31
CA THR A 75 2.73 0.16 -12.94
C THR A 75 2.43 1.53 -12.35
N LEU A 76 1.16 1.90 -12.23
CA LEU A 76 0.73 3.17 -11.65
C LEU A 76 1.00 3.26 -10.14
N ALA A 77 1.08 2.13 -9.42
CA ALA A 77 1.31 2.11 -7.97
C ALA A 77 2.76 2.44 -7.58
N ARG A 78 3.74 2.13 -8.44
CA ARG A 78 5.18 2.20 -8.11
C ARG A 78 5.63 3.59 -7.67
N GLU A 79 5.22 4.63 -8.39
CA GLU A 79 5.61 6.00 -8.07
C GLU A 79 5.20 6.36 -6.63
N HIS A 80 3.94 6.11 -6.27
CA HIS A 80 3.42 6.41 -4.94
C HIS A 80 3.99 5.49 -3.87
N ALA A 81 4.32 4.25 -4.22
CA ALA A 81 4.98 3.32 -3.31
C ALA A 81 6.39 3.81 -2.93
N TYR A 82 7.15 4.37 -3.88
CA TYR A 82 8.45 4.97 -3.59
C TYR A 82 8.32 6.24 -2.75
N ALA A 83 7.35 7.11 -3.06
CA ALA A 83 7.09 8.31 -2.25
C ALA A 83 6.72 7.94 -0.80
N GLY A 84 5.74 7.05 -0.60
CA GLY A 84 5.34 6.62 0.74
C GLY A 84 6.43 5.84 1.48
N ARG A 85 7.27 5.07 0.77
CA ARG A 85 8.44 4.41 1.37
C ARG A 85 9.48 5.43 1.83
N LEU A 86 9.72 6.49 1.07
CA LEU A 86 10.67 7.54 1.46
C LEU A 86 10.20 8.22 2.75
N THR A 87 8.95 8.69 2.79
CA THR A 87 8.36 9.31 3.99
C THR A 87 8.51 8.39 5.20
N ARG A 88 8.04 7.14 5.12
CA ARG A 88 8.13 6.19 6.24
C ARG A 88 9.56 5.94 6.72
N LEU A 89 10.54 5.84 5.81
CA LEU A 89 11.92 5.57 6.19
C LEU A 89 12.61 6.78 6.80
N VAL A 90 12.34 7.99 6.29
CA VAL A 90 12.86 9.23 6.88
C VAL A 90 12.25 9.46 8.25
N ASP A 91 10.94 9.25 8.41
CA ASP A 91 10.25 9.34 9.70
C ASP A 91 10.81 8.33 10.70
N ALA A 92 10.98 7.08 10.30
CA ALA A 92 11.59 6.05 11.15
C ALA A 92 13.03 6.41 11.54
N LEU A 93 13.81 6.98 10.62
CA LEU A 93 15.18 7.41 10.88
C LEU A 93 15.23 8.58 11.85
N HIS A 94 14.32 9.55 11.74
CA HIS A 94 14.18 10.63 12.71
C HIS A 94 13.77 10.10 14.09
N GLN A 95 12.83 9.16 14.15
CA GLN A 95 12.42 8.52 15.40
C GLN A 95 13.59 7.77 16.04
N LEU A 96 14.37 7.00 15.29
CA LEU A 96 15.53 6.27 15.82
C LEU A 96 16.71 7.17 16.21
N SER A 97 16.89 8.29 15.52
CA SER A 97 17.94 9.27 15.82
C SER A 97 17.60 10.15 17.03
N GLY A 98 16.30 10.42 17.25
CA GLY A 98 15.79 11.26 18.34
C GLY A 98 15.33 10.49 19.58
N ALA A 99 14.86 9.25 19.44
CA ALA A 99 14.47 8.42 20.56
C ALA A 99 15.70 7.76 21.17
N ALA A 100 16.04 8.13 22.41
CA ALA A 100 16.72 7.18 23.28
C ALA A 100 15.82 5.94 23.34
N LEU A 101 16.27 4.85 22.74
CA LEU A 101 15.63 3.53 22.86
C LEU A 101 15.25 3.35 24.34
N PRO A 102 13.96 3.09 24.67
CA PRO A 102 13.61 2.81 26.05
C PRO A 102 14.48 1.65 26.52
N ALA A 103 15.22 1.89 27.60
CA ALA A 103 16.05 0.88 28.24
C ALA A 103 15.21 -0.39 28.39
N ALA A 104 15.75 -1.52 27.92
CA ALA A 104 15.10 -2.81 28.05
C ALA A 104 14.58 -2.97 29.49
N ARG A 105 13.28 -3.22 29.62
CA ARG A 105 12.58 -3.36 30.89
C ARG A 105 13.31 -4.34 31.80
N GLY A 106 13.72 -3.84 32.95
CA GLY A 106 13.58 -4.46 34.26
C GLY A 106 14.11 -5.88 34.43
N THR A 107 15.34 -5.99 34.92
CA THR A 107 15.68 -6.96 35.95
C THR A 107 16.14 -6.19 37.19
N GLU A 108 15.19 -5.89 38.07
CA GLU A 108 15.44 -5.42 39.43
C GLU A 108 16.04 -6.55 40.30
N PRO A 109 16.68 -6.19 41.42
CA PRO A 109 17.87 -6.84 41.95
C PRO A 109 17.59 -7.81 43.09
N THR A 110 18.49 -8.78 43.29
CA THR A 110 18.63 -9.46 44.59
C THR A 110 20.06 -9.27 45.08
N GLY A 111 20.18 -8.62 46.24
CA GLY A 111 21.43 -8.08 46.76
C GLY A 111 22.35 -9.10 47.44
N SER A 112 23.61 -8.71 47.64
CA SER A 112 24.37 -8.97 48.86
C SER A 112 25.73 -8.24 48.85
N THR A 113 25.86 -7.27 49.76
CA THR A 113 27.00 -7.03 50.69
C THR A 113 28.41 -6.62 50.17
N ARG A 114 28.77 -5.33 50.35
CA ARG A 114 29.77 -4.78 51.33
C ARG A 114 30.50 -3.53 50.78
N PRO A 115 30.78 -2.48 51.61
CA PRO A 115 31.39 -1.24 51.13
C PRO A 115 32.92 -1.22 51.31
N ALA A 116 33.61 -0.59 50.37
CA ALA A 116 34.97 -0.07 50.56
C ALA A 116 35.11 1.28 49.84
N ALA A 117 35.68 2.24 50.56
CA ALA A 117 35.81 3.65 50.20
C ALA A 117 36.84 3.91 49.10
N GLY A 118 36.61 4.95 48.29
CA GLY A 118 37.63 5.52 47.40
C GLY A 118 37.10 6.52 46.36
N SER A 119 37.16 7.81 46.71
CA SER A 119 37.32 9.01 45.86
C SER A 119 36.27 9.42 44.79
N PRO A 120 35.94 10.72 44.67
CA PRO A 120 35.07 11.26 43.63
C PRO A 120 35.88 11.46 42.34
N GLY A 121 35.85 10.47 41.45
CA GLY A 121 36.59 10.48 40.19
C GLY A 121 35.67 10.53 38.97
N LYS A 122 35.34 11.76 38.54
CA LYS A 122 35.07 12.17 37.15
C LYS A 122 34.23 11.22 36.27
N ALA A 123 32.93 11.54 36.13
CA ALA A 123 32.04 10.94 35.15
C ALA A 123 32.62 11.00 33.71
N PRO A 124 32.91 9.85 33.06
CA PRO A 124 33.26 9.78 31.65
C PRO A 124 32.07 9.36 30.75
N SER A 125 30.90 9.04 31.31
CA SER A 125 29.78 8.46 30.56
C SER A 125 29.03 9.48 29.70
N ALA A 126 28.72 10.66 30.25
CA ALA A 126 27.91 11.66 29.56
C ALA A 126 28.57 12.22 28.28
N SER A 127 29.90 12.39 28.28
CA SER A 127 30.65 12.86 27.10
C SER A 127 30.84 11.78 26.04
N SER A 128 31.02 10.52 26.46
CA SER A 128 31.10 9.37 25.54
C SER A 128 29.75 9.08 24.88
N GLU A 129 28.64 9.16 25.64
CA GLU A 129 27.28 9.04 25.11
C GLU A 129 26.89 10.21 24.21
N ALA A 130 27.31 11.44 24.52
CA ALA A 130 27.09 12.59 23.66
C ALA A 130 27.89 12.47 22.34
N GLN A 131 29.12 11.98 22.39
CA GLN A 131 29.93 11.72 21.21
C GLN A 131 29.35 10.58 20.35
N GLY A 132 28.88 9.50 20.99
CA GLY A 132 28.16 8.41 20.33
C GLY A 132 26.88 8.91 19.63
N ARG A 133 26.09 9.75 20.30
CA ARG A 133 24.90 10.42 19.71
C ARG A 133 25.26 11.33 18.54
N ALA A 134 26.37 12.07 18.61
CA ALA A 134 26.81 12.90 17.50
C ALA A 134 27.22 12.07 16.26
N VAL A 135 27.92 10.94 16.45
CA VAL A 135 28.29 10.02 15.36
C VAL A 135 27.05 9.35 14.77
N LEU A 136 26.09 8.92 15.60
CA LEU A 136 24.80 8.39 15.14
C LEU A 136 23.99 9.42 14.38
N GLY A 137 23.96 10.68 14.83
CA GLY A 137 23.31 11.79 14.14
C GLY A 137 23.90 12.05 12.76
N VAL A 138 25.23 12.02 12.61
CA VAL A 138 25.90 12.14 11.30
C VAL A 138 25.61 10.93 10.40
N GLY A 139 25.59 9.72 10.97
CA GLY A 139 25.24 8.49 10.25
C GLY A 139 23.79 8.51 9.75
N ALA A 140 22.86 8.91 10.60
CA ALA A 140 21.44 9.07 10.29
C ALA A 140 21.24 10.13 9.19
N ALA A 141 21.88 11.30 9.31
CA ALA A 141 21.81 12.34 8.27
C ALA A 141 22.31 11.84 6.91
N ARG A 142 23.43 11.10 6.87
CA ARG A 142 23.97 10.50 5.64
C ARG A 142 23.05 9.42 5.07
N ALA A 143 22.48 8.56 5.91
CA ALA A 143 21.53 7.54 5.48
C ALA A 143 20.24 8.17 4.93
N GLY A 144 19.72 9.22 5.57
CA GLY A 144 18.59 10.01 5.07
C GLY A 144 18.86 10.58 3.67
N ALA A 145 20.00 11.27 3.50
CA ALA A 145 20.39 11.82 2.19
C ALA A 145 20.55 10.74 1.10
N LEU A 146 21.07 9.56 1.46
CA LEU A 146 21.18 8.42 0.53
C LEU A 146 19.80 7.90 0.13
N LEU A 147 18.89 7.71 1.10
CA LEU A 147 17.53 7.24 0.87
C LEU A 147 16.75 8.20 -0.02
N GLU A 148 16.83 9.50 0.28
CA GLU A 148 16.23 10.56 -0.53
C GLU A 148 16.71 10.50 -1.98
N ARG A 149 18.03 10.45 -2.19
CA ARG A 149 18.60 10.36 -3.55
C ARG A 149 18.12 9.10 -4.29
N GLN A 150 18.19 7.94 -3.64
CA GLN A 150 17.84 6.66 -4.28
C GLN A 150 16.34 6.57 -4.60
N LEU A 151 15.48 6.91 -3.64
CA LEU A 151 14.03 6.80 -3.80
C LEU A 151 13.46 7.90 -4.69
N THR A 152 14.07 9.09 -4.72
CA THR A 152 13.70 10.14 -5.68
C THR A 152 14.02 9.69 -7.11
N LEU A 153 15.23 9.14 -7.35
CA LEU A 153 15.57 8.58 -8.67
C LEU A 153 14.65 7.43 -9.07
N ALA A 154 14.33 6.52 -8.15
CA ALA A 154 13.39 5.43 -8.39
C ALA A 154 11.98 5.95 -8.70
N ARG A 155 11.52 6.99 -7.99
CA ARG A 155 10.25 7.67 -8.24
C ARG A 155 10.22 8.28 -9.64
N THR A 156 11.23 9.04 -10.04
CA THR A 156 11.28 9.66 -11.38
C THR A 156 11.25 8.61 -12.49
N ARG A 157 12.01 7.51 -12.34
CA ARG A 157 11.97 6.39 -13.31
C ARG A 157 10.59 5.73 -13.36
N ALA A 158 9.96 5.51 -12.21
CA ALA A 158 8.62 4.94 -12.14
C ALA A 158 7.57 5.87 -12.75
N HIS A 159 7.71 7.18 -12.57
CA HIS A 159 6.85 8.19 -13.16
C HIS A 159 6.95 8.17 -14.70
N SER A 160 8.16 8.21 -15.25
CA SER A 160 8.36 8.10 -16.70
C SER A 160 7.81 6.77 -17.26
N ALA A 161 8.03 5.66 -16.57
CA ALA A 161 7.47 4.36 -16.97
C ALA A 161 5.94 4.34 -16.94
N ALA A 162 5.31 5.01 -15.98
CA ALA A 162 3.85 5.15 -15.92
C ALA A 162 3.32 5.97 -17.10
N LEU A 163 3.95 7.11 -17.43
CA LEU A 163 3.57 7.91 -18.59
C LEU A 163 3.73 7.14 -19.91
N GLN A 164 4.84 6.41 -20.08
CA GLN A 164 5.06 5.54 -21.24
C GLN A 164 4.00 4.44 -21.35
N ALA A 165 3.66 3.80 -20.22
CA ALA A 165 2.61 2.78 -20.19
C ALA A 165 1.24 3.35 -20.60
N LEU A 166 0.88 4.54 -20.09
CA LEU A 166 -0.38 5.22 -20.44
C LEU A 166 -0.44 5.67 -21.91
N GLY A 167 0.69 5.85 -22.58
CA GLY A 167 0.77 6.12 -24.02
C GLY A 167 0.87 4.87 -24.90
N SER A 168 0.88 3.67 -24.33
CA SER A 168 1.10 2.43 -25.08
C SER A 168 -0.19 1.87 -25.69
N SER A 169 -0.07 1.16 -26.81
CA SER A 169 -1.19 0.42 -27.44
C SER A 169 -1.83 -0.59 -26.47
N ARG A 170 -1.00 -1.23 -25.62
CA ARG A 170 -1.46 -2.13 -24.56
C ARG A 170 -2.44 -1.44 -23.61
N PHE A 171 -2.12 -0.24 -23.16
CA PHE A 171 -3.03 0.53 -22.30
C PHE A 171 -4.33 0.90 -23.02
N HIS A 172 -4.25 1.32 -24.29
CA HIS A 172 -5.44 1.63 -25.07
C HIS A 172 -6.37 0.43 -25.22
N ALA A 173 -5.83 -0.78 -25.49
CA ALA A 173 -6.63 -2.00 -25.52
C ALA A 173 -7.35 -2.28 -24.18
N VAL A 174 -6.71 -1.98 -23.04
CA VAL A 174 -7.36 -2.09 -21.72
C VAL A 174 -8.46 -1.06 -21.55
N ALA A 175 -8.20 0.20 -21.94
CA ALA A 175 -9.19 1.26 -21.86
C ALA A 175 -10.43 0.95 -22.71
N ASP A 176 -10.23 0.40 -23.91
CA ASP A 176 -11.30 -0.01 -24.81
C ASP A 176 -12.08 -1.21 -24.24
N ALA A 177 -11.39 -2.22 -23.70
CA ALA A 177 -12.05 -3.34 -23.02
C ALA A 177 -12.88 -2.89 -21.81
N VAL A 178 -12.40 -1.91 -21.04
CA VAL A 178 -13.15 -1.32 -19.92
C VAL A 178 -14.31 -0.44 -20.44
N ALA A 179 -14.17 0.24 -21.57
CA ALA A 179 -15.25 0.97 -22.20
C ALA A 179 -16.38 0.04 -22.66
N LEU A 180 -16.04 -1.09 -23.29
CA LEU A 180 -17.00 -2.14 -23.61
C LEU A 180 -17.66 -2.71 -22.34
N LEU A 181 -16.90 -2.89 -21.25
CA LEU A 181 -17.44 -3.35 -19.97
C LEU A 181 -18.50 -2.40 -19.38
N ALA A 182 -18.42 -1.10 -19.69
CA ALA A 182 -19.41 -0.12 -19.23
C ALA A 182 -20.78 -0.29 -19.91
N SER A 183 -20.81 -0.81 -21.14
CA SER A 183 -22.06 -1.10 -21.88
C SER A 183 -22.49 -2.55 -21.72
N GLU A 184 -21.59 -3.51 -21.86
CA GLU A 184 -21.89 -4.94 -21.95
C GLU A 184 -20.96 -5.77 -21.07
N VAL A 185 -21.53 -6.76 -20.36
CA VAL A 185 -20.75 -7.64 -19.48
C VAL A 185 -20.79 -9.06 -20.08
N PRO A 186 -19.63 -9.65 -20.43
CA PRO A 186 -19.57 -11.01 -20.97
C PRO A 186 -19.95 -12.04 -19.90
N LEU A 187 -21.23 -12.40 -19.87
CA LEU A 187 -21.77 -13.39 -18.94
C LEU A 187 -21.57 -14.80 -19.49
N ALA A 188 -21.22 -15.74 -18.61
CA ALA A 188 -21.18 -17.15 -18.98
C ALA A 188 -22.58 -17.66 -19.38
N PRO A 189 -22.70 -18.63 -20.29
CA PRO A 189 -23.99 -19.21 -20.67
C PRO A 189 -24.74 -19.76 -19.44
N GLY A 190 -26.05 -19.51 -19.38
CA GLY A 190 -26.93 -19.99 -18.29
C GLY A 190 -26.92 -19.17 -17.00
N THR A 191 -26.17 -18.08 -16.93
CA THR A 191 -26.14 -17.19 -15.76
C THR A 191 -27.31 -16.20 -15.73
N THR A 192 -27.89 -15.87 -16.89
CA THR A 192 -29.03 -14.95 -17.02
C THR A 192 -30.30 -15.43 -16.30
N GLY A 193 -30.46 -16.75 -16.08
CA GLY A 193 -31.61 -17.34 -15.40
C GLY A 193 -31.44 -17.58 -13.89
N ARG A 194 -30.21 -17.51 -13.34
CA ARG A 194 -29.93 -17.83 -11.92
C ARG A 194 -29.95 -16.62 -10.97
N GLY A 195 -30.12 -15.40 -11.49
CA GLY A 195 -30.30 -14.20 -10.67
C GLY A 195 -29.19 -13.96 -9.63
N THR A 196 -29.58 -13.49 -8.44
CA THR A 196 -28.70 -13.17 -7.31
C THR A 196 -28.10 -14.40 -6.63
N GLU A 197 -28.77 -15.55 -6.70
CA GLU A 197 -28.29 -16.80 -6.09
C GLU A 197 -26.97 -17.27 -6.70
N ALA A 198 -26.76 -17.03 -8.01
CA ALA A 198 -25.48 -17.32 -8.67
C ALA A 198 -24.30 -16.50 -8.15
N LEU A 199 -24.55 -15.41 -7.41
CA LEU A 199 -23.52 -14.54 -6.84
C LEU A 199 -23.24 -14.84 -5.36
N LEU A 200 -24.18 -15.45 -4.64
CA LEU A 200 -24.02 -15.79 -3.22
C LEU A 200 -22.90 -16.83 -3.03
N GLU A 201 -22.96 -17.92 -3.79
CA GLU A 201 -22.01 -19.02 -3.65
C GLU A 201 -20.55 -18.62 -3.91
N PRO A 202 -20.21 -17.82 -4.95
CA PRO A 202 -18.86 -17.30 -5.11
C PRO A 202 -18.43 -16.31 -4.01
N ALA A 203 -19.37 -15.53 -3.46
CA ALA A 203 -19.09 -14.58 -2.39
C ALA A 203 -18.77 -15.29 -1.07
N GLU A 204 -19.58 -16.27 -0.68
CA GLU A 204 -19.34 -17.12 0.50
C GLU A 204 -18.01 -17.86 0.38
N ARG A 205 -17.69 -18.40 -0.80
CA ARG A 205 -16.40 -19.05 -1.02
C ARG A 205 -15.23 -18.07 -0.84
N ALA A 206 -15.37 -16.83 -1.30
CA ALA A 206 -14.33 -15.82 -1.12
C ALA A 206 -14.14 -15.44 0.36
N GLU A 207 -15.24 -15.32 1.11
CA GLU A 207 -15.22 -15.10 2.55
C GLU A 207 -14.56 -16.27 3.29
N GLN A 208 -14.96 -17.51 3.00
CA GLN A 208 -14.37 -18.71 3.61
C GLN A 208 -12.86 -18.82 3.33
N ARG A 209 -12.40 -18.45 2.13
CA ARG A 209 -10.97 -18.41 1.80
C ARG A 209 -10.22 -17.38 2.64
N LEU A 210 -10.83 -16.21 2.89
CA LEU A 210 -10.24 -15.19 3.75
C LEU A 210 -10.17 -15.68 5.20
N ILE A 211 -11.27 -16.20 5.74
CA ILE A 211 -11.33 -16.74 7.11
C ILE A 211 -10.29 -17.85 7.29
N GLY A 212 -10.23 -18.80 6.35
CA GLY A 212 -9.24 -19.88 6.37
C GLY A 212 -7.80 -19.38 6.31
N ALA A 213 -7.52 -18.35 5.50
CA ALA A 213 -6.19 -17.75 5.41
C ALA A 213 -5.80 -17.00 6.69
N VAL A 214 -6.74 -16.29 7.33
CA VAL A 214 -6.51 -15.60 8.60
C VAL A 214 -6.28 -16.61 9.73
N ALA A 215 -7.08 -17.68 9.78
CA ALA A 215 -6.92 -18.75 10.77
C ALA A 215 -5.59 -19.52 10.63
N ALA A 216 -4.97 -19.49 9.46
CA ALA A 216 -3.66 -20.11 9.20
C ALA A 216 -2.47 -19.19 9.57
N LEU A 217 -2.71 -17.92 9.94
CA LEU A 217 -1.63 -17.04 10.41
C LEU A 217 -1.13 -17.52 11.78
N PRO A 218 0.19 -17.49 12.02
CA PRO A 218 0.72 -17.83 13.34
C PRO A 218 0.16 -16.84 14.38
N PRO A 219 -0.21 -17.31 15.58
CA PRO A 219 -0.67 -16.42 16.64
C PRO A 219 0.47 -15.45 17.00
N ASP A 220 0.12 -14.17 17.14
CA ASP A 220 1.06 -13.19 17.65
C ASP A 220 1.04 -13.26 19.17
N GLU A 221 2.06 -13.88 19.77
CA GLU A 221 2.22 -13.98 21.23
C GLU A 221 2.36 -12.61 21.91
N SER A 222 2.58 -11.54 21.13
CA SER A 222 2.65 -10.16 21.61
C SER A 222 1.38 -9.34 21.38
N ALA A 223 0.39 -9.89 20.67
CA ALA A 223 -0.89 -9.23 20.47
C ALA A 223 -1.75 -9.39 21.72
N GLU A 224 -1.90 -8.30 22.48
CA GLU A 224 -2.97 -8.21 23.48
C GLU A 224 -4.31 -8.45 22.78
N PRO A 225 -5.24 -9.23 23.39
CA PRO A 225 -6.56 -9.44 22.82
C PRO A 225 -7.24 -8.10 22.59
N TYR A 226 -7.93 -7.98 21.45
CA TYR A 226 -8.67 -6.78 21.06
C TYR A 226 -9.50 -6.26 22.24
N ASN A 227 -9.19 -5.03 22.67
CA ASN A 227 -9.83 -4.38 23.80
C ASN A 227 -10.64 -3.19 23.30
N GLU A 228 -11.96 -3.37 23.25
CA GLU A 228 -12.94 -2.35 22.86
C GLU A 228 -12.85 -1.05 23.69
N ALA A 229 -12.27 -1.09 24.89
CA ALA A 229 -12.03 0.10 25.71
C ALA A 229 -10.93 1.03 25.16
N GLN A 230 -10.14 0.59 24.17
CA GLN A 230 -9.12 1.38 23.51
C GLN A 230 -9.62 2.09 22.23
N ASP A 231 -10.85 1.81 21.79
CA ASP A 231 -11.44 2.53 20.67
C ASP A 231 -11.83 3.94 21.13
N ALA A 232 -11.13 4.95 20.60
CA ALA A 232 -11.50 6.35 20.80
C ALA A 232 -12.91 6.59 20.22
N PRO A 233 -13.72 7.47 20.82
CA PRO A 233 -15.04 7.81 20.27
C PRO A 233 -14.86 8.36 18.86
N TRP A 234 -15.56 7.73 17.92
CA TRP A 234 -15.62 8.07 16.50
C TRP A 234 -16.25 9.45 16.26
#